data_AF-A0AAW6LUU2-F1
#
_entry.id   AF-A0AAW6LUU2-F1
#
_cell.length_a   1.000
_cell.length_b   1.000
_cell.length_c   1.000
_cell.angle_alpha   90.00
_cell.angle_beta   90.00
_cell.angle_gamma   90.00
#
_symmetry.space_group_name_H-M   'P 1'
#
loop_
_entity.id
_entity.type
_entity.pdbx_description
1 polymer ?
#
loop_
_entity_poly.entity_id
_entity_poly.type
_entity_poly.pdbx_seq_one_letter_code
_entity_poly.pdbx_strand_id
1 'polypeptide(L)'
;MKVTEQHVAALKELIEPVDTDDVREKYRKGEFPRADAVEDLDVRYRWDLFHAVKGYSAFGDDHGYNSDHIDTALRSIVTPL
;
A
#
# COMPACT_ATOMS: atom_id res chain seq x y z
N MET A 1 16.35 5.17 8.70
CA MET A 1 16.68 4.07 7.77
C MET A 1 15.91 4.33 6.49
N LYS A 2 16.43 4.03 5.31
CA LYS A 2 15.66 4.22 4.06
C LYS A 2 15.26 2.86 3.49
N VAL A 3 14.03 2.77 2.96
CA VAL A 3 13.61 1.61 2.19
C VAL A 3 14.53 1.52 0.96
N THR A 4 15.09 0.34 0.72
CA THR A 4 15.99 0.11 -0.41
C THR A 4 15.19 -0.09 -1.69
N GLU A 5 15.83 0.10 -2.86
CA GLU A 5 15.18 -0.19 -4.15
C GLU A 5 14.74 -1.66 -4.27
N GLN A 6 15.48 -2.58 -3.66
CA GLN A 6 15.12 -3.99 -3.60
C GLN A 6 13.81 -4.22 -2.82
N HIS A 7 13.65 -3.56 -1.67
CA HIS A 7 12.40 -3.63 -0.90
C HIS A 7 11.22 -3.03 -1.67
N VAL A 8 11.44 -1.91 -2.38
CA VAL A 8 10.40 -1.31 -3.25
C VAL A 8 10.02 -2.26 -4.38
N ALA A 9 10.99 -2.89 -5.04
CA ALA A 9 10.73 -3.85 -6.11
C ALA A 9 9.93 -5.07 -5.60
N ALA A 10 10.34 -5.65 -4.46
CA ALA A 10 9.62 -6.77 -3.85
C ALA A 10 8.19 -6.40 -3.43
N LEU A 11 7.99 -5.19 -2.86
CA LEU A 11 6.65 -4.69 -2.57
C LEU A 11 5.81 -4.51 -3.83
N LYS A 12 6.41 -3.97 -4.89
CA LYS A 12 5.73 -3.74 -6.16
C LYS A 12 5.24 -5.05 -6.77
N GLU A 13 6.08 -6.09 -6.80
CA GLU A 13 5.69 -7.43 -7.29
C GLU A 13 4.53 -8.04 -6.51
N LEU A 14 4.41 -7.74 -5.21
CA LEU A 14 3.27 -8.18 -4.39
C LEU A 14 2.01 -7.36 -4.64
N ILE A 15 2.12 -6.05 -4.81
CA ILE A 15 1.00 -5.11 -4.91
C ILE A 15 0.38 -5.09 -6.32
N GLU A 16 1.18 -5.08 -7.39
CA GLU A 16 0.70 -5.01 -8.77
C GLU A 16 -0.43 -6.01 -9.12
N PRO A 17 -0.40 -7.30 -8.72
CA PRO A 17 -1.48 -8.23 -9.06
C PRO A 17 -2.79 -7.97 -8.31
N VAL A 18 -2.78 -7.17 -7.22
CA VAL A 18 -3.97 -6.86 -6.42
C VAL A 18 -4.47 -5.42 -6.59
N ASP A 19 -3.63 -4.50 -7.07
CA ASP A 19 -4.02 -3.13 -7.46
C ASP A 19 -4.71 -3.13 -8.83
N THR A 20 -5.92 -3.69 -8.87
CA THR A 20 -6.73 -3.79 -10.09
C THR A 20 -7.70 -2.62 -10.23
N ASP A 21 -8.09 -2.28 -11.46
CA ASP A 21 -9.05 -1.21 -11.72
C ASP A 21 -10.39 -1.40 -10.99
N ASP A 22 -10.86 -2.65 -10.87
CA ASP A 22 -12.08 -2.99 -10.12
C ASP A 22 -11.95 -2.65 -8.63
N VAL A 23 -10.78 -2.93 -8.04
CA VAL A 23 -10.50 -2.62 -6.64
C VAL A 23 -10.41 -1.10 -6.47
N ARG A 24 -9.74 -0.39 -7.38
CA ARG A 24 -9.68 1.08 -7.41
C ARG A 24 -11.09 1.70 -7.49
N GLU A 25 -11.95 1.18 -8.35
CA GLU A 25 -13.32 1.68 -8.52
C GLU A 25 -14.16 1.50 -7.25
N LYS A 26 -14.05 0.36 -6.56
CA LYS A 26 -14.71 0.13 -5.27
C LYS A 26 -14.32 1.18 -4.22
N TYR A 27 -13.04 1.53 -4.13
CA TYR A 27 -12.59 2.57 -3.21
C TYR A 27 -13.13 3.95 -3.59
N ARG A 28 -13.14 4.30 -4.88
CA ARG A 28 -13.76 5.56 -5.35
C ARG A 28 -15.25 5.65 -5.02
N LYS A 29 -15.96 4.53 -5.00
CA LYS A 29 -17.39 4.44 -4.63
C LYS A 29 -17.64 4.33 -3.12
N GLY A 30 -16.58 4.22 -2.29
CA GLY A 30 -16.73 3.99 -0.86
C GLY A 30 -17.21 2.59 -0.49
N GLU A 31 -17.06 1.60 -1.38
CA GLU A 31 -17.50 0.22 -1.18
C GLU A 31 -16.48 -0.60 -0.36
N PHE A 32 -16.08 -0.05 0.80
CA PHE A 32 -15.17 -0.69 1.73
C PHE A 32 -15.55 -0.38 3.19
N PRO A 33 -15.09 -1.20 4.17
CA PRO A 33 -15.50 -1.03 5.55
C PRO A 33 -15.10 0.33 6.14
N ARG A 34 -16.07 1.03 6.76
CA ARG A 34 -15.90 2.34 7.41
C ARG A 34 -15.44 3.46 6.46
N ALA A 35 -15.86 3.40 5.20
CA ALA A 35 -15.52 4.43 4.20
C ALA A 35 -15.95 5.85 4.62
N ASP A 36 -17.04 5.96 5.40
CA ASP A 36 -17.55 7.20 5.97
C ASP A 36 -16.62 7.87 7.00
N ALA A 37 -15.70 7.10 7.60
CA ALA A 37 -14.75 7.59 8.60
C ALA A 37 -13.34 7.86 8.03
N VAL A 38 -13.15 7.74 6.71
CA VAL A 38 -11.84 7.95 6.08
C VAL A 38 -11.66 9.41 5.68
N GLU A 39 -10.59 10.01 6.19
CA GLU A 39 -10.20 11.39 5.85
C GLU A 39 -9.38 11.46 4.55
N ASP A 40 -8.49 10.48 4.33
CA ASP A 40 -7.63 10.38 3.15
C ASP A 40 -7.79 9.00 2.50
N LEU A 41 -8.51 8.99 1.38
CA LEU A 41 -8.82 7.77 0.61
C LEU A 41 -7.56 7.15 -0.01
N ASP A 42 -6.62 7.98 -0.46
CA ASP A 42 -5.39 7.53 -1.10
C ASP A 42 -4.48 6.82 -0.10
N VAL A 43 -4.31 7.39 1.09
CA VAL A 43 -3.57 6.76 2.19
C VAL A 43 -4.26 5.45 2.56
N ARG A 44 -5.57 5.48 2.75
CA ARG A 44 -6.30 4.26 3.11
C ARG A 44 -6.11 3.15 2.08
N TYR A 45 -6.23 3.47 0.81
CA TYR A 45 -6.08 2.53 -0.29
C TYR A 45 -4.70 1.87 -0.30
N ARG A 46 -3.63 2.67 -0.24
CA ARG A 46 -2.25 2.18 -0.22
C ARG A 46 -1.98 1.23 0.94
N TRP A 47 -2.46 1.58 2.12
CA TRP A 47 -2.25 0.77 3.32
C TRP A 47 -3.09 -0.52 3.32
N ASP A 48 -4.31 -0.49 2.79
CA ASP A 48 -5.12 -1.70 2.66
C ASP A 48 -4.52 -2.68 1.64
N LEU A 49 -3.98 -2.19 0.51
CA LEU A 49 -3.22 -3.03 -0.42
C LEU A 49 -1.98 -3.65 0.25
N PHE A 50 -1.20 -2.83 0.97
CA PHE A 50 -0.04 -3.30 1.71
C PHE A 50 -0.38 -4.41 2.71
N HIS A 51 -1.47 -4.26 3.46
CA HIS A 51 -1.92 -5.28 4.40
C HIS A 51 -2.49 -6.53 3.72
N ALA A 52 -3.23 -6.37 2.62
CA ALA A 52 -3.79 -7.48 1.87
C ALA A 52 -2.72 -8.45 1.36
N VAL A 53 -1.57 -7.93 0.94
CA VAL A 53 -0.45 -8.74 0.42
C VAL A 53 0.56 -9.15 1.48
N LYS A 54 0.30 -8.84 2.76
CA LYS A 54 1.25 -9.01 3.86
C LYS A 54 2.61 -8.35 3.55
N GLY A 55 2.59 -7.11 3.06
CA GLY A 55 3.77 -6.42 2.50
C GLY A 55 4.99 -6.33 3.43
N TYR A 56 4.84 -6.55 4.74
CA TYR A 56 5.99 -6.74 5.64
C TYR A 56 6.95 -7.85 5.20
N SER A 57 6.47 -8.88 4.49
CA SER A 57 7.33 -9.95 3.95
C SER A 57 8.37 -9.44 2.95
N ALA A 58 8.14 -8.30 2.28
CA ALA A 58 9.08 -7.69 1.35
C ALA A 58 10.31 -7.09 2.05
N PHE A 59 10.27 -6.87 3.36
CA PHE A 59 11.37 -6.33 4.16
C PHE A 59 12.18 -7.41 4.89
N GLY A 60 11.76 -8.68 4.83
CA GLY A 60 12.42 -9.77 5.55
C GLY A 60 12.46 -9.56 7.06
N ASP A 61 13.61 -9.81 7.68
CA ASP A 61 13.86 -9.61 9.12
C ASP A 61 14.22 -8.14 9.47
N ASP A 62 14.17 -7.23 8.50
CA ASP A 62 14.51 -5.82 8.73
C ASP A 62 13.32 -5.07 9.37
N HIS A 63 13.32 -5.03 10.70
CA HIS A 63 12.28 -4.40 11.51
C HIS A 63 12.51 -2.89 11.74
N GLY A 64 13.48 -2.26 11.06
CA GLY A 64 13.83 -0.85 11.27
C GLY A 64 12.92 0.17 10.57
N TYR A 65 11.92 -0.27 9.80
CA TYR A 65 11.02 0.60 9.04
C TYR A 65 9.81 1.04 9.88
N ASN A 66 9.62 2.35 9.99
CA ASN A 66 8.41 2.94 10.54
C ASN A 66 7.39 3.20 9.43
N SER A 67 6.19 3.65 9.81
CA SER A 67 5.12 3.93 8.87
C SER A 67 5.49 4.96 7.81
N ASP A 68 6.28 5.99 8.14
CA ASP A 68 6.68 7.02 7.17
C ASP A 68 7.59 6.47 6.07
N HIS A 69 8.52 5.59 6.43
CA HIS A 69 9.39 4.90 5.46
C HIS A 69 8.56 4.05 4.50
N ILE A 70 7.59 3.30 5.04
CA ILE A 70 6.71 2.42 4.27
C ILE A 70 5.78 3.25 3.38
N ASP A 71 5.15 4.30 3.90
CA ASP A 71 4.23 5.16 3.15
C ASP A 71 4.94 5.84 1.96
N THR A 72 6.18 6.27 2.16
CA THR A 72 7.02 6.81 1.07
C THR A 72 7.22 5.78 -0.05
N ALA A 73 7.49 4.51 0.30
CA ALA A 73 7.62 3.44 -0.69
C ALA A 73 6.28 3.17 -1.39
N LEU A 74 5.17 3.09 -0.63
CA LEU A 74 3.84 2.84 -1.19
C LEU A 74 3.39 3.94 -2.15
N ARG A 75 3.69 5.21 -1.88
CA ARG A 75 3.39 6.34 -2.80
C ARG A 75 4.12 6.23 -4.14
N SER A 76 5.27 5.57 -4.18
CA SER A 76 6.02 5.37 -5.42
C SER A 76 5.50 4.20 -6.26
N ILE A 77 4.75 3.29 -5.64
CA ILE A 77 4.23 2.07 -6.26
C ILE A 77 2.78 2.29 -6.72
N VAL A 78 1.95 2.83 -5.83
CA VAL A 78 0.51 2.95 -6.03
C VAL A 78 0.16 4.38 -6.40
N THR A 79 -0.32 4.56 -7.63
CA THR A 79 -0.84 5.84 -8.11
C THR A 79 -2.06 6.27 -7.27
N PRO A 80 -2.25 7.56 -6.98
CA PRO A 80 -3.48 8.08 -6.36
C PRO A 80 -4.76 7.67 -7.12
N LEU A 81 -5.86 7.49 -6.37
CA LEU A 81 -7.17 7.10 -6.88
C LEU A 81 -7.88 8.24 -7.61
#